data_AF-A0A7I8KRL4-F1
#
_entry.id   AF-A0A7I8KRL4-F1
#
_cell.length_a   1.000
_cell.length_b   1.000
_cell.length_c   1.000
_cell.angle_alpha   90.00
_cell.angle_beta   90.00
_cell.angle_gamma   90.00
#
_symmetry.space_group_name_H-M   'P 1'
#
loop_
_entity.id
_entity.type
_entity.pdbx_description
1 polymer ?
#
loop_
_entity_poly.entity_id
_entity_poly.type
_entity_poly.pdbx_seq_one_letter_code
_entity_poly.pdbx_strand_id
1 'polypeptide(L)'
;MEAPLRPTEPGSSHRRGIGLDSIPEDLVIAIASYLGPRDLLSLGSCSHFWYHLCASDYLWASLSACRWPLLVPPCLPSLEWKEFYIRRHQEMASRVSNVVTFVKNCSQNESLEGSDFLKAVADLQSMGAGFLDIKFFLLTVKHSVLLNLIGLHYLIFSLRVPGIDVTEALRSSCIAERRVCVNWFTLGRWFYVFRHPDESRSRRVSLWELATSEEEVRSVLNRGVIHEVLRVQITKVVGDPS
;
A
#
# COMPACT_ATOMS: atom_id res chain seq x y z
N MET A 1 -66.04 -14.99 -37.06
CA MET A 1 -64.77 -15.38 -37.70
C MET A 1 -63.78 -14.26 -37.45
N GLU A 2 -62.66 -14.59 -36.85
CA GLU A 2 -61.74 -13.72 -36.12
C GLU A 2 -61.11 -12.57 -36.93
N ALA A 3 -60.75 -11.51 -36.19
CA ALA A 3 -59.97 -10.37 -36.66
C ALA A 3 -58.49 -10.74 -36.91
N PRO A 4 -57.73 -9.89 -37.64
CA PRO A 4 -56.31 -9.74 -37.37
C PRO A 4 -56.02 -8.36 -36.77
N LEU A 5 -55.36 -8.41 -35.62
CA LEU A 5 -54.82 -7.32 -34.83
C LEU A 5 -53.76 -6.53 -35.61
N ARG A 6 -53.82 -5.19 -35.49
CA ARG A 6 -52.72 -4.30 -35.84
C ARG A 6 -51.51 -4.60 -34.94
N PRO A 7 -50.27 -4.63 -35.45
CA PRO A 7 -49.09 -4.68 -34.59
C PRO A 7 -48.95 -3.34 -33.89
N THR A 8 -49.25 -3.32 -32.58
CA THR A 8 -48.73 -2.35 -31.64
C THR A 8 -47.22 -2.50 -31.58
N GLU A 9 -46.48 -1.48 -32.02
CA GLU A 9 -45.07 -1.35 -31.68
C GLU A 9 -44.95 -1.20 -30.15
N PRO A 10 -44.17 -2.05 -29.46
CA PRO A 10 -43.84 -1.80 -28.07
C PRO A 10 -42.87 -0.62 -28.02
N GLY A 11 -43.38 0.48 -27.48
CA GLY A 11 -42.63 1.68 -27.18
C GLY A 11 -41.30 1.36 -26.51
N SER A 12 -40.28 2.05 -26.99
CA SER A 12 -38.91 2.03 -26.50
C SER A 12 -38.88 1.98 -24.97
N SER A 13 -38.53 0.82 -24.44
CA SER A 13 -38.03 0.71 -23.08
C SER A 13 -36.73 1.50 -23.04
N HIS A 14 -36.85 2.78 -22.67
CA HIS A 14 -35.74 3.55 -22.16
C HIS A 14 -35.14 2.73 -21.01
N ARG A 15 -34.07 1.98 -21.30
CA ARG A 15 -33.07 1.66 -20.30
C ARG A 15 -32.58 3.01 -19.80
N ARG A 16 -33.21 3.53 -18.74
CA ARG A 16 -32.51 4.37 -17.79
C ARG A 16 -31.43 3.48 -17.18
N GLY A 17 -30.34 3.33 -17.91
CA GLY A 17 -29.07 3.01 -17.30
C GLY A 17 -28.91 4.04 -16.19
N ILE A 18 -28.56 3.57 -15.00
CA ILE A 18 -28.15 4.44 -13.91
C ILE A 18 -27.01 5.28 -14.47
N GLY A 19 -27.32 6.52 -14.85
CA GLY A 19 -26.39 7.41 -15.52
C GLY A 19 -25.25 7.68 -14.56
N LEU A 20 -24.01 7.62 -15.05
CA LEU A 20 -22.82 8.06 -14.32
C LEU A 20 -22.96 9.51 -13.78
N ASP A 21 -23.91 10.27 -14.33
CA ASP A 21 -24.32 11.61 -13.90
C ASP A 21 -24.97 11.66 -12.49
N SER A 22 -25.16 10.51 -11.83
CA SER A 22 -25.83 10.41 -10.52
C SER A 22 -24.91 9.91 -9.38
N ILE A 23 -23.60 9.78 -9.61
CA ILE A 23 -22.67 9.36 -8.55
C ILE A 23 -22.40 10.54 -7.60
N PRO A 24 -22.63 10.39 -6.29
CA PRO A 24 -22.22 11.36 -5.28
C PRO A 24 -20.73 11.70 -5.35
N GLU A 25 -20.41 12.97 -5.16
CA GLU A 25 -19.06 13.53 -5.30
C GLU A 25 -18.03 12.89 -4.35
N ASP A 26 -18.47 12.52 -3.14
CA ASP A 26 -17.67 11.80 -2.15
C ASP A 26 -17.25 10.41 -2.65
N LEU A 27 -18.16 9.68 -3.32
CA LEU A 27 -17.84 8.38 -3.92
C LEU A 27 -16.89 8.52 -5.11
N VAL A 28 -17.04 9.60 -5.88
CA VAL A 28 -16.15 9.90 -7.01
C VAL A 28 -14.73 10.15 -6.53
N ILE A 29 -14.55 10.99 -5.50
CA ILE A 29 -13.24 11.26 -4.89
C ILE A 29 -12.69 9.98 -4.26
N ALA A 30 -13.52 9.18 -3.59
CA ALA A 30 -13.11 7.90 -3.01
C ALA A 30 -12.58 6.94 -4.10
N ILE A 31 -13.32 6.74 -5.19
CA ILE A 31 -12.89 5.89 -6.32
C ILE A 31 -11.57 6.42 -6.89
N ALA A 32 -11.50 7.72 -7.16
CA ALA A 32 -10.31 8.36 -7.73
C ALA A 32 -9.08 8.25 -6.81
N SER A 33 -9.27 8.27 -5.49
CA SER A 33 -8.17 8.16 -4.50
C SER A 33 -7.44 6.82 -4.55
N TYR A 34 -8.11 5.76 -5.03
CA TYR A 34 -7.52 4.44 -5.21
C TYR A 34 -6.73 4.28 -6.51
N LEU A 35 -6.75 5.28 -7.40
CA LEU A 35 -6.13 5.23 -8.72
C LEU A 35 -4.83 6.04 -8.77
N GLY A 36 -3.85 5.50 -9.51
CA GLY A 36 -2.64 6.24 -9.83
C GLY A 36 -2.93 7.35 -10.86
N PRO A 37 -2.03 8.32 -11.05
CA PRO A 37 -2.23 9.39 -12.04
C PRO A 37 -2.47 8.87 -13.46
N ARG A 38 -1.81 7.77 -13.85
CA ARG A 38 -2.00 7.15 -15.17
C ARG A 38 -3.41 6.57 -15.32
N ASP A 39 -3.87 5.82 -14.33
CA ASP A 39 -5.19 5.19 -14.34
C ASP A 39 -6.31 6.25 -14.29
N LEU A 40 -6.09 7.36 -13.58
CA LEU A 40 -7.00 8.52 -13.60
C LEU A 40 -7.12 9.15 -14.99
N LEU A 41 -5.99 9.32 -15.69
CA LEU A 41 -6.02 9.85 -17.06
C LEU A 41 -6.71 8.87 -18.03
N SER A 42 -6.48 7.57 -17.87
CA SER A 42 -7.18 6.53 -18.61
C SER A 42 -8.69 6.54 -18.33
N LEU A 43 -9.09 6.70 -17.05
CA LEU A 43 -10.48 6.80 -16.65
C LEU A 43 -11.18 8.02 -17.27
N GLY A 44 -10.49 9.15 -17.35
CA GLY A 44 -10.94 10.34 -18.07
C GLY A 44 -11.21 10.09 -19.56
N SER A 45 -10.60 9.06 -20.15
CA SER A 45 -10.81 8.70 -21.55
C SER A 45 -12.00 7.75 -21.75
N CYS A 46 -12.53 7.17 -20.67
CA CYS A 46 -13.60 6.17 -20.73
C CYS A 46 -15.01 6.77 -20.77
N SER A 47 -15.21 8.01 -20.33
CA SER A 47 -16.52 8.66 -20.36
C SER A 47 -16.42 10.17 -20.33
N HIS A 48 -17.45 10.86 -20.82
CA HIS A 48 -17.54 12.32 -20.77
C HIS A 48 -17.57 12.85 -19.32
N PHE A 49 -18.24 12.16 -18.41
CA PHE A 49 -18.28 12.51 -16.98
C PHE A 49 -16.87 12.55 -16.36
N TRP A 50 -16.12 11.45 -16.51
CA TRP A 50 -14.75 11.36 -16.00
C TRP A 50 -13.79 12.29 -16.73
N TYR A 51 -14.00 12.54 -18.03
CA TYR A 51 -13.21 13.51 -18.78
C TYR A 51 -13.28 14.90 -18.15
N HIS A 52 -14.50 15.41 -17.91
CA HIS A 52 -14.71 16.73 -17.30
C HIS A 52 -14.15 16.80 -15.88
N LEU A 53 -14.33 15.74 -15.10
CA LEU A 53 -13.82 15.69 -13.74
C LEU A 53 -12.29 15.64 -13.67
N CYS A 54 -11.63 14.85 -14.54
CA CYS A 54 -10.17 14.81 -14.63
C CYS A 54 -9.56 16.07 -15.24
N ALA A 55 -10.35 16.86 -15.98
CA ALA A 55 -9.98 18.19 -16.44
C ALA A 55 -10.16 19.26 -15.35
N SER A 56 -10.98 19.00 -14.33
CA SER A 56 -11.22 19.91 -13.21
C SER A 56 -10.10 19.86 -12.18
N ASP A 57 -9.54 21.02 -11.83
CA ASP A 57 -8.54 21.14 -10.76
C ASP A 57 -9.07 20.73 -9.39
N TYR A 58 -10.39 20.82 -9.18
CA TYR A 58 -11.03 20.43 -7.93
C TYR A 58 -10.76 18.97 -7.55
N LEU A 59 -10.78 18.06 -8.52
CA LEU A 59 -10.49 16.65 -8.28
C LEU A 59 -9.06 16.48 -7.76
N TRP A 60 -8.08 17.08 -8.45
CA TRP A 60 -6.67 16.96 -8.12
C TRP A 60 -6.31 17.64 -6.80
N ALA A 61 -6.97 18.76 -6.48
CA ALA A 61 -6.87 19.41 -5.17
C ALA A 61 -7.37 18.49 -4.05
N SER A 62 -8.56 17.89 -4.25
CA SER A 62 -9.16 16.96 -3.29
C SER A 62 -8.29 15.72 -3.09
N LEU A 63 -7.78 15.13 -4.18
CA LEU A 63 -6.85 13.99 -4.13
C LEU A 63 -5.54 14.34 -3.43
N SER A 64 -5.01 15.54 -3.67
CA SER A 64 -3.80 16.03 -3.00
C SER A 64 -4.03 16.18 -1.49
N ALA A 65 -5.18 16.71 -1.08
CA ALA A 65 -5.55 16.86 0.32
C ALA A 65 -5.76 15.51 1.01
N CYS A 66 -6.39 14.54 0.34
CA CYS A 66 -6.56 13.18 0.87
C CYS A 66 -5.22 12.46 1.04
N ARG A 67 -4.29 12.64 0.10
CA ARG A 67 -3.04 11.88 0.06
C ARG A 67 -1.91 12.51 0.88
N TRP A 68 -1.81 13.84 0.87
CA TRP A 68 -0.75 14.60 1.53
C TRP A 68 -1.32 15.82 2.30
N PRO A 69 -2.12 15.59 3.37
CA PRO A 69 -2.84 16.65 4.07
C PRO A 69 -1.92 17.72 4.69
N LEU A 70 -0.67 17.35 5.03
CA LEU A 70 0.31 18.26 5.62
C LEU A 70 0.98 19.20 4.59
N LEU A 71 0.83 18.93 3.29
CA LEU A 71 1.50 19.67 2.21
C LEU A 71 0.56 20.55 1.40
N VAL A 72 -0.73 20.56 1.72
CA VAL A 72 -1.74 21.36 1.02
C VAL A 72 -2.11 22.55 1.92
N PRO A 73 -1.56 23.75 1.70
CA PRO A 73 -2.06 24.95 2.35
C PRO A 73 -3.51 25.20 1.90
N PRO A 74 -4.39 25.64 2.82
CA PRO A 74 -5.83 25.80 2.55
C PRO A 74 -6.18 26.88 1.51
N CYS A 75 -5.19 27.59 0.94
CA CYS A 75 -5.42 28.79 0.13
C CYS A 75 -4.40 28.96 -1.01
N LEU A 76 -4.05 27.92 -1.78
CA LEU A 76 -3.24 28.15 -2.99
C LEU A 76 -4.11 28.72 -4.13
N PRO A 77 -3.78 29.90 -4.68
CA PRO A 77 -4.45 30.43 -5.86
C PRO A 77 -4.10 29.56 -7.07
N SER A 78 -5.12 29.19 -7.87
CA SER A 78 -5.06 28.60 -9.22
C SER A 78 -3.76 27.85 -9.55
N LEU A 79 -3.35 26.94 -8.67
CA LEU A 79 -2.27 26.03 -8.99
C LEU A 79 -2.83 25.05 -10.00
N GLU A 80 -2.06 24.69 -11.02
CA GLU A 80 -2.36 23.52 -11.85
C GLU A 80 -2.28 22.28 -10.96
N TRP A 81 -3.35 22.02 -10.18
CA TRP A 81 -3.37 20.99 -9.13
C TRP A 81 -3.10 19.62 -9.72
N LYS A 82 -3.51 19.43 -10.97
CA LYS A 82 -3.15 18.28 -11.79
C LYS A 82 -1.64 18.14 -11.95
N GLU A 83 -0.94 19.19 -12.39
CA GLU A 83 0.50 19.16 -12.56
C GLU A 83 1.22 18.95 -11.22
N PHE A 84 0.77 19.64 -10.17
CA PHE A 84 1.28 19.47 -8.82
C PHE A 84 1.17 18.02 -8.33
N TYR A 85 -0.02 17.42 -8.45
CA TYR A 85 -0.26 16.04 -8.02
C TYR A 85 0.61 15.05 -8.81
N ILE A 86 0.69 15.21 -10.13
CA ILE A 86 1.51 14.35 -11.00
C ILE A 86 2.98 14.46 -10.63
N ARG A 87 3.51 15.69 -10.52
CA ARG A 87 4.91 15.94 -10.14
C ARG A 87 5.21 15.34 -8.77
N ARG A 88 4.35 15.57 -7.79
CA ARG A 88 4.56 15.04 -6.43
C ARG A 88 4.52 13.52 -6.38
N HIS A 89 3.60 12.90 -7.12
CA HIS A 89 3.55 11.45 -7.25
C HIS A 89 4.84 10.89 -7.88
N GLN A 90 5.39 11.56 -8.90
CA GLN A 90 6.65 11.17 -9.54
C GLN A 90 7.86 11.34 -8.60
N GLU A 91 7.92 12.45 -7.86
CA GLU A 91 8.94 12.66 -6.82
C GLU A 91 8.92 11.52 -5.80
N MET A 92 7.73 11.18 -5.30
CA MET A 92 7.59 10.09 -4.33
C MET A 92 7.98 8.74 -4.94
N ALA A 93 7.57 8.47 -6.18
CA ALA A 93 7.97 7.26 -6.90
C ALA A 93 9.49 7.16 -7.04
N SER A 94 10.18 8.27 -7.34
CA SER A 94 11.64 8.32 -7.42
C SER A 94 12.29 8.03 -6.06
N ARG A 95 11.79 8.65 -4.98
CA ARG A 95 12.31 8.42 -3.62
C ARG A 95 12.11 6.99 -3.15
N VAL A 96 10.93 6.41 -3.39
CA VAL A 96 10.67 4.99 -3.08
C VAL A 96 11.53 4.08 -3.94
N SER A 97 11.79 4.43 -5.20
CA SER A 97 12.69 3.67 -6.08
C SER A 97 14.11 3.59 -5.53
N ASN A 98 14.60 4.65 -4.87
CA ASN A 98 15.89 4.63 -4.19
C ASN A 98 15.90 3.63 -3.03
N VAL A 99 14.83 3.56 -2.24
CA VAL A 99 14.67 2.55 -1.17
C VAL A 99 14.62 1.14 -1.75
N VAL A 100 13.86 0.95 -2.84
CA VAL A 100 13.79 -0.35 -3.54
C VAL A 100 15.18 -0.79 -4.02
N THR A 101 15.96 0.13 -4.57
CA THR A 101 17.32 -0.14 -5.05
C THR A 101 18.27 -0.44 -3.89
N PHE A 102 18.18 0.32 -2.80
CA PHE A 102 18.93 0.08 -1.57
C PHE A 102 18.66 -1.33 -1.02
N VAL A 103 17.39 -1.71 -0.85
CA VAL A 103 17.00 -3.02 -0.33
C VAL A 103 17.47 -4.15 -1.25
N LYS A 104 17.41 -3.97 -2.57
CA LYS A 104 17.94 -4.94 -3.54
C LYS A 104 19.45 -5.13 -3.40
N ASN A 105 20.20 -4.05 -3.17
CA ASN A 105 21.64 -4.10 -3.01
C ASN A 105 22.06 -4.74 -1.67
N CYS A 106 21.28 -4.52 -0.61
CA CYS A 106 21.51 -5.15 0.69
C CYS A 106 20.98 -6.59 0.76
N SER A 107 20.07 -6.99 -0.14
CA SER A 107 19.53 -8.35 -0.14
C SER A 107 20.51 -9.35 -0.76
N GLN A 108 21.17 -10.16 0.06
CA GLN A 108 21.95 -11.31 -0.39
C GLN A 108 21.10 -12.58 -0.26
N ASN A 109 21.01 -13.40 -1.32
CA ASN A 109 20.24 -14.65 -1.32
C ASN A 109 18.78 -14.50 -0.83
N GLU A 110 18.09 -13.45 -1.29
CA GLU A 110 16.72 -13.12 -0.86
C GLU A 110 16.56 -12.91 0.66
N SER A 111 17.65 -12.61 1.35
CA SER A 111 17.70 -12.31 2.77
C SER A 111 18.10 -10.86 2.99
N LEU A 112 17.43 -10.19 3.92
CA LEU A 112 17.75 -8.82 4.35
C LEU A 112 18.02 -8.81 5.85
N GLU A 113 19.07 -8.13 6.28
CA GLU A 113 19.41 -7.96 7.69
C GLU A 113 18.50 -6.94 8.40
N GLY A 114 18.31 -7.10 9.70
CA GLY A 114 17.43 -6.23 10.50
C GLY A 114 17.84 -4.76 10.51
N SER A 115 19.14 -4.45 10.46
CA SER A 115 19.67 -3.09 10.37
C SER A 115 19.28 -2.41 9.05
N ASP A 116 19.45 -3.11 7.93
CA ASP A 116 19.08 -2.61 6.60
C ASP A 116 17.56 -2.48 6.46
N PHE A 117 16.81 -3.42 7.04
CA PHE A 117 15.35 -3.34 7.12
C PHE A 117 14.88 -2.07 7.82
N LEU A 118 15.40 -1.78 9.02
CA LEU A 118 15.03 -0.59 9.78
C LEU A 118 15.50 0.70 9.10
N LYS A 119 16.66 0.67 8.46
CA LYS A 119 17.14 1.81 7.67
C LYS A 119 16.18 2.11 6.51
N ALA A 120 15.70 1.10 5.79
CA ALA A 120 14.72 1.29 4.73
C ALA A 120 13.39 1.87 5.28
N VAL A 121 12.94 1.42 6.47
CA VAL A 121 11.76 1.99 7.14
C VAL A 121 12.00 3.46 7.54
N ALA A 122 13.18 3.77 8.07
CA ALA A 122 13.55 5.14 8.43
C ALA A 122 13.64 6.06 7.20
N ASP A 123 14.13 5.55 6.07
CA ASP A 123 14.18 6.29 4.81
C ASP A 123 12.76 6.64 4.34
N LEU A 124 11.79 5.70 4.45
CA LEU A 124 10.37 5.95 4.17
C LEU A 124 9.76 7.01 5.11
N GLN A 125 10.16 7.00 6.38
CA GLN A 125 9.73 8.02 7.34
C GLN A 125 10.29 9.40 7.00
N SER A 126 11.57 9.49 6.64
CA SER A 126 12.23 10.75 6.26
C SER A 126 11.59 11.42 5.04
N MET A 127 10.95 10.63 4.17
CA MET A 127 10.25 11.14 3.00
C MET A 127 8.82 11.55 3.22
N GLY A 128 8.23 11.24 4.39
CA GLY A 128 6.84 11.53 4.69
C GLY A 128 5.89 10.81 3.74
N ALA A 129 6.20 9.55 3.39
CA ALA A 129 5.34 8.74 2.54
C ALA A 129 3.98 8.50 3.21
N GLY A 130 2.88 8.82 2.53
CA GLY A 130 1.53 8.55 3.03
C GLY A 130 1.11 7.11 2.82
N PHE A 131 -0.04 6.73 3.39
CA PHE A 131 -0.62 5.39 3.21
C PHE A 131 -0.77 5.00 1.74
N LEU A 132 -1.35 5.91 0.93
CA LEU A 132 -1.54 5.66 -0.50
C LEU A 132 -0.22 5.54 -1.26
N ASP A 133 0.83 6.29 -0.89
CA ASP A 133 2.16 6.14 -1.50
C ASP A 133 2.68 4.72 -1.31
N ILE A 134 2.59 4.20 -0.09
CA ILE A 134 3.02 2.84 0.24
C ILE A 134 2.16 1.80 -0.48
N LYS A 135 0.84 2.03 -0.56
CA LYS A 135 -0.08 1.17 -1.31
C LYS A 135 0.31 1.10 -2.80
N PHE A 136 0.54 2.23 -3.44
CA PHE A 136 0.89 2.28 -4.87
C PHE A 136 2.28 1.73 -5.17
N PHE A 137 3.28 2.05 -4.33
CA PHE A 137 4.67 1.81 -4.68
C PHE A 137 5.29 0.59 -3.99
N LEU A 138 4.81 0.15 -2.84
CA LEU A 138 5.40 -0.98 -2.10
C LEU A 138 4.46 -2.18 -1.99
N LEU A 139 3.15 -1.97 -1.89
CA LEU A 139 2.16 -3.05 -1.81
C LEU A 139 1.73 -3.49 -3.21
N THR A 140 2.67 -4.00 -4.00
CA THR A 140 2.40 -4.57 -5.32
C THR A 140 3.02 -5.96 -5.46
N VAL A 141 2.34 -6.81 -6.24
CA VAL A 141 2.83 -8.14 -6.59
C VAL A 141 4.17 -8.11 -7.34
N LYS A 142 4.50 -6.99 -7.99
CA LYS A 142 5.76 -6.81 -8.74
C LYS A 142 6.99 -6.75 -7.84
N HIS A 143 6.82 -6.40 -6.57
CA HIS A 143 7.92 -6.29 -5.62
C HIS A 143 8.12 -7.58 -4.83
N SER A 144 9.32 -7.71 -4.24
CA SER A 144 9.65 -8.83 -3.36
C SER A 144 8.84 -8.76 -2.07
N VAL A 145 8.67 -9.91 -1.42
CA VAL A 145 7.96 -9.98 -0.12
C VAL A 145 8.66 -9.11 0.93
N LEU A 146 9.98 -8.92 0.83
CA LEU A 146 10.76 -8.03 1.69
C LEU A 146 10.32 -6.58 1.58
N LEU A 147 10.14 -6.09 0.36
CA LEU A 147 9.66 -4.73 0.11
C LEU A 147 8.21 -4.56 0.57
N ASN A 148 7.37 -5.59 0.34
CA ASN A 148 6.00 -5.59 0.87
C ASN A 148 6.01 -5.54 2.40
N LEU A 149 6.91 -6.26 3.07
CA LEU A 149 7.06 -6.27 4.53
C LEU A 149 7.55 -4.92 5.08
N ILE A 150 8.52 -4.27 4.41
CA ILE A 150 8.98 -2.91 4.78
C ILE A 150 7.80 -1.93 4.73
N GLY A 151 7.02 -1.97 3.64
CA GLY A 151 5.81 -1.18 3.52
C GLY A 151 4.81 -1.46 4.63
N LEU A 152 4.51 -2.75 4.90
CA LEU A 152 3.60 -3.17 5.96
C LEU A 152 4.05 -2.68 7.34
N HIS A 153 5.33 -2.82 7.67
CA HIS A 153 5.89 -2.37 8.94
C HIS A 153 5.76 -0.85 9.10
N TYR A 154 6.07 -0.10 8.04
CA TYR A 154 5.91 1.35 8.03
C TYR A 154 4.44 1.77 8.25
N LEU A 155 3.48 1.10 7.62
CA LEU A 155 2.05 1.39 7.83
C LEU A 155 1.61 1.16 9.28
N ILE A 156 2.01 0.04 9.88
CA ILE A 156 1.59 -0.35 11.23
C ILE A 156 2.26 0.54 12.29
N PHE A 157 3.58 0.73 12.22
CA PHE A 157 4.34 1.34 13.31
C PHE A 157 4.57 2.85 13.12
N SER A 158 4.89 3.29 11.91
CA SER A 158 5.22 4.69 11.63
C SER A 158 3.95 5.51 11.38
N LEU A 159 3.06 5.04 10.51
CA LEU A 159 1.81 5.75 10.18
C LEU A 159 0.65 5.41 11.11
N ARG A 160 0.73 4.32 11.88
CA ARG A 160 -0.32 3.85 12.80
C ARG A 160 -1.67 3.69 12.11
N VAL A 161 -1.66 3.18 10.88
CA VAL A 161 -2.87 2.93 10.11
C VAL A 161 -3.71 1.84 10.80
N PRO A 162 -5.04 1.98 10.89
CA PRO A 162 -5.90 0.94 11.45
C PRO A 162 -5.70 -0.40 10.76
N GLY A 163 -5.73 -1.49 11.53
CA GLY A 163 -5.50 -2.84 11.01
C GLY A 163 -6.46 -3.22 9.87
N ILE A 164 -7.70 -2.74 9.93
CA ILE A 164 -8.72 -2.99 8.89
C ILE A 164 -8.24 -2.45 7.53
N ASP A 165 -7.80 -1.18 7.47
CA ASP A 165 -7.34 -0.55 6.22
C ASP A 165 -6.06 -1.21 5.68
N VAL A 166 -5.16 -1.62 6.59
CA VAL A 166 -3.94 -2.37 6.22
C VAL A 166 -4.30 -3.73 5.62
N THR A 167 -5.21 -4.48 6.26
CA THR A 167 -5.64 -5.79 5.77
C THR A 167 -6.35 -5.70 4.42
N GLU A 168 -7.18 -4.68 4.21
CA GLU A 168 -7.84 -4.43 2.93
C GLU A 168 -6.84 -4.05 1.83
N ALA A 169 -5.82 -3.24 2.17
CA ALA A 169 -4.73 -2.95 1.24
C ALA A 169 -3.96 -4.21 0.82
N LEU A 170 -3.67 -5.13 1.75
CA LEU A 170 -2.99 -6.39 1.42
C LEU A 170 -3.84 -7.31 0.53
N ARG A 171 -5.17 -7.36 0.76
CA ARG A 171 -6.12 -8.14 -0.04
C ARG A 171 -6.29 -7.57 -1.44
N SER A 172 -6.56 -6.27 -1.55
CA SER A 172 -6.72 -5.59 -2.84
C SER A 172 -5.45 -5.65 -3.71
N SER A 173 -4.28 -5.75 -3.08
CA SER A 173 -3.00 -5.92 -3.77
C SER A 173 -2.60 -7.39 -4.04
N CYS A 174 -3.42 -8.38 -3.66
CA CYS A 174 -3.15 -9.81 -3.82
C CYS A 174 -1.81 -10.27 -3.21
N ILE A 175 -1.43 -9.71 -2.06
CA ILE A 175 -0.15 -10.02 -1.38
C ILE A 175 -0.33 -10.57 0.04
N ALA A 176 -1.57 -10.63 0.55
CA ALA A 176 -1.88 -11.05 1.92
C ALA A 176 -1.26 -12.41 2.31
N GLU A 177 -1.31 -13.39 1.41
CA GLU A 177 -0.81 -14.75 1.64
C GLU A 177 0.70 -14.92 1.45
N ARG A 178 1.41 -13.86 1.03
CA ARG A 178 2.87 -13.94 0.86
C ARG A 178 3.51 -14.15 2.23
N ARG A 179 4.44 -15.10 2.30
CA ARG A 179 5.07 -15.50 3.57
C ARG A 179 6.53 -15.07 3.64
N VAL A 180 6.92 -14.73 4.86
CA VAL A 180 8.29 -14.45 5.24
C VAL A 180 8.71 -15.37 6.37
N CYS A 181 9.95 -15.83 6.34
CA CYS A 181 10.57 -16.47 7.50
C CYS A 181 11.36 -15.42 8.24
N VAL A 182 11.03 -15.14 9.50
CA VAL A 182 11.80 -14.24 10.36
C VAL A 182 12.62 -15.10 11.30
N ASN A 183 13.94 -15.00 11.19
CA ASN A 183 14.87 -15.63 12.12
C ASN A 183 15.38 -14.58 13.10
N TRP A 184 15.47 -14.87 14.39
CA TRP A 184 16.11 -13.97 15.35
C TRP A 184 16.82 -14.74 16.44
N PHE A 185 17.79 -14.07 17.06
CA PHE A 185 18.63 -14.66 18.08
C PHE A 185 18.61 -13.79 19.33
N THR A 186 18.27 -14.41 20.46
CA THR A 186 18.24 -13.76 21.76
C THR A 186 19.42 -14.23 22.58
N LEU A 187 20.29 -13.29 22.97
CA LEU A 187 21.43 -13.58 23.84
C LEU A 187 20.93 -13.91 25.24
N GLY A 188 21.46 -14.98 25.80
CA GLY A 188 21.23 -15.38 27.17
C GLY A 188 21.62 -14.29 28.16
N ARG A 189 20.66 -13.85 28.97
CA ARG A 189 20.92 -12.92 30.08
C ARG A 189 21.41 -13.70 31.30
N TRP A 190 22.30 -13.07 32.07
CA TRP A 190 22.60 -13.54 33.41
C TRP A 190 21.40 -13.26 34.30
N PHE A 191 20.85 -14.31 34.91
CA PHE A 191 19.81 -14.22 35.92
C PHE A 191 20.37 -14.83 37.21
N TYR A 192 20.70 -13.97 38.17
CA TYR A 192 21.54 -14.30 39.32
C TYR A 192 22.88 -14.94 38.88
N VAL A 193 23.15 -16.18 39.27
CA VAL A 193 24.41 -16.91 38.99
C VAL A 193 24.30 -17.76 37.73
N PHE A 194 23.12 -17.88 37.11
CA PHE A 194 22.91 -18.71 35.93
C PHE A 194 22.84 -17.83 34.68
N ARG A 195 23.63 -18.19 33.66
CA ARG A 195 23.48 -17.63 32.32
C ARG A 195 22.41 -18.43 31.60
N HIS A 196 21.31 -17.79 31.22
CA HIS A 196 20.36 -18.43 30.32
C HIS A 196 21.06 -18.80 28.99
N PRO A 197 20.68 -19.91 28.33
CA PRO A 197 21.21 -20.23 27.02
C PRO A 197 20.87 -19.15 26.00
N ASP A 198 21.70 -19.01 24.99
CA ASP A 198 21.30 -18.24 23.82
C ASP A 198 20.22 -19.02 23.05
N GLU A 199 19.17 -18.33 22.61
CA GLU A 199 18.06 -18.95 21.87
C GLU A 199 18.04 -18.45 20.43
N SER A 200 17.96 -19.38 19.48
CA SER A 200 17.66 -19.09 18.08
C SER A 200 16.21 -19.46 17.79
N ARG A 201 15.44 -18.51 17.26
CA ARG A 201 14.03 -18.71 16.89
C ARG A 201 13.85 -18.43 15.41
N SER A 202 12.94 -19.20 14.80
CA SER A 202 12.56 -19.06 13.40
C SER A 202 11.05 -19.19 13.30
N ARG A 203 10.38 -18.21 12.67
CA ARG A 203 8.93 -18.22 12.52
C ARG A 203 8.54 -17.84 11.09
N ARG A 204 7.69 -18.66 10.48
CA ARG A 204 7.13 -18.40 9.15
C ARG A 204 5.74 -17.79 9.29
N VAL A 205 5.57 -16.57 8.82
CA VAL A 205 4.34 -15.80 8.94
C VAL A 205 3.92 -15.23 7.59
N SER A 206 2.62 -15.15 7.34
CA SER A 206 2.08 -14.41 6.20
C SER A 206 2.02 -12.90 6.50
N LEU A 207 1.94 -12.07 5.46
CA LEU A 207 1.72 -10.63 5.63
C LEU A 207 0.36 -10.35 6.30
N TRP A 208 -0.64 -11.20 6.05
CA TRP A 208 -1.93 -11.14 6.74
C TRP A 208 -1.83 -11.40 8.25
N GLU A 209 -1.15 -12.47 8.64
CA GLU A 209 -0.93 -12.83 10.04
C GLU A 209 -0.17 -11.72 10.77
N LEU A 210 0.84 -11.13 10.13
CA LEU A 210 1.56 -9.97 10.65
C LEU A 210 0.67 -8.73 10.84
N ALA A 211 -0.31 -8.52 9.98
CA ALA A 211 -1.25 -7.40 10.12
C ALA A 211 -2.28 -7.61 11.24
N THR A 212 -2.56 -8.86 11.63
CA THR A 212 -3.71 -9.22 12.47
C THR A 212 -3.35 -9.82 13.83
N SER A 213 -2.65 -10.95 13.85
CA SER A 213 -2.51 -11.82 15.03
C SER A 213 -1.08 -11.97 15.55
N GLU A 214 -0.07 -11.80 14.70
CA GLU A 214 1.33 -12.08 15.03
C GLU A 214 2.00 -10.91 15.76
N GLU A 215 1.72 -10.75 17.04
CA GLU A 215 2.29 -9.70 17.90
C GLU A 215 3.78 -9.91 18.22
N GLU A 216 4.22 -11.15 18.43
CA GLU A 216 5.62 -11.46 18.77
C GLU A 216 6.56 -11.01 17.65
N VAL A 217 6.29 -11.45 16.41
CA VAL A 217 7.12 -11.11 15.24
C VAL A 217 7.07 -9.60 14.96
N ARG A 218 5.90 -8.97 15.10
CA ARG A 218 5.76 -7.51 15.03
C ARG A 218 6.65 -6.79 16.04
N SER A 219 6.66 -7.25 17.28
CA SER A 219 7.47 -6.65 18.34
C SER A 219 8.96 -6.79 18.05
N VAL A 220 9.37 -7.94 17.50
CA VAL A 220 10.75 -8.25 17.11
C VAL A 220 11.21 -7.35 15.97
N LEU A 221 10.39 -7.19 14.92
CA LEU A 221 10.70 -6.32 13.78
C LEU A 221 10.81 -4.85 14.20
N ASN A 222 9.93 -4.38 15.08
CA ASN A 222 9.91 -2.99 15.52
C ASN A 222 11.03 -2.64 16.51
N ARG A 223 11.39 -3.57 17.41
CA ARG A 223 12.49 -3.35 18.37
C ARG A 223 13.84 -3.25 17.67
N GLY A 224 14.02 -4.01 16.58
CA GLY A 224 15.27 -3.99 15.86
C GLY A 224 16.45 -4.44 16.71
N VAL A 225 17.66 -4.01 16.36
CA VAL A 225 18.92 -4.52 16.94
C VAL A 225 19.25 -3.96 18.34
N ILE A 226 18.27 -3.37 19.05
CA ILE A 226 18.60 -2.52 20.20
C ILE A 226 19.07 -3.33 21.41
N HIS A 227 18.48 -4.49 21.74
CA HIS A 227 18.99 -5.39 22.79
C HIS A 227 18.79 -6.85 22.36
N GLU A 228 19.87 -7.64 22.37
CA GLU A 228 19.95 -9.05 21.91
C GLU A 228 20.06 -9.18 20.38
N VAL A 229 21.00 -9.97 19.90
CA VAL A 229 21.54 -9.91 18.52
C VAL A 229 20.50 -10.36 17.49
N LEU A 230 19.72 -9.40 17.01
CA LEU A 230 18.69 -9.57 15.99
C LEU A 230 19.30 -9.62 14.60
N ARG A 231 19.89 -10.76 14.23
CA ARG A 231 20.06 -11.10 12.81
C ARG A 231 18.71 -11.53 12.25
N VAL A 232 17.84 -10.54 12.04
CA VAL A 232 16.60 -10.72 11.29
C VAL A 232 16.98 -11.06 9.88
N GLN A 233 16.91 -12.35 9.54
CA GLN A 233 17.03 -12.83 8.18
C GLN A 233 15.62 -13.12 7.71
N ILE A 234 15.18 -12.35 6.72
CA ILE A 234 13.85 -12.49 6.13
C ILE A 234 14.02 -13.28 4.83
N THR A 235 13.59 -14.54 4.77
CA THR A 235 13.65 -15.31 3.51
C THR A 235 12.28 -15.45 2.89
N LYS A 236 12.25 -15.45 1.55
CA LYS A 236 11.07 -15.88 0.79
C LYS A 236 10.82 -17.35 1.07
N VAL A 237 9.59 -17.70 1.42
CA VAL A 237 9.20 -19.12 1.45
C VAL A 237 9.07 -19.56 0.00
N VAL A 238 10.01 -20.39 -0.48
CA VAL A 238 9.83 -21.15 -1.71
C VAL A 238 8.67 -22.11 -1.44
N GLY A 239 7.55 -21.92 -2.13
CA GLY A 239 6.49 -22.92 -2.17
C GLY A 239 6.92 -24.10 -3.03
N ASP A 240 6.57 -25.31 -2.59
CA ASP A 240 6.68 -26.55 -3.34
C ASP A 240 6.27 -26.40 -4.82
N PRO A 241 6.89 -27.16 -5.74
CA PRO A 241 6.52 -27.11 -7.15
C PRO A 241 5.04 -27.46 -7.28
N SER A 242 4.31 -26.57 -7.97
CA SER A 242 2.95 -26.81 -8.45
C SER A 242 2.88 -28.04 -9.35
#